data_AF-A0A5J4KWW9-F1
#
_entry.id   AF-A0A5J4KWW9-F1
#
_cell.length_a   1.000
_cell.length_b   1.000
_cell.length_c   1.000
_cell.angle_alpha   90.00
_cell.angle_beta   90.00
_cell.angle_gamma   90.00
#
_symmetry.space_group_name_H-M   'P 1'
#
loop_
_entity.id
_entity.type
_entity.pdbx_description
1 polymer ?
#
loop_
_entity_poly.entity_id
_entity_poly.type
_entity_poly.pdbx_seq_one_letter_code
_entity_poly.pdbx_strand_id
1 'polypeptide(L)'
;MAIPMALATFATVVIPGLIFVGAFSVSVPAFIWGPLYQIGFVGYWFWGNLYQPKGIPTISTTILTPAGGYMSLGFFGTSIFPVAKSNAFQGIESMLLLIALALLVILVVSKLQQWRQAKM
;
A
#
# COMPACT_ATOMS: atom_id res chain seq x y z
N MET A 1 -11.66 -23.72 -11.97
CA MET A 1 -11.94 -22.94 -10.74
C MET A 1 -10.81 -21.99 -10.32
N ALA A 2 -9.57 -22.15 -10.81
CA ALA A 2 -8.44 -21.28 -10.44
C ALA A 2 -8.56 -19.83 -10.96
N ILE A 3 -9.10 -19.62 -12.18
CA ILE A 3 -9.14 -18.29 -12.81
C ILE A 3 -10.03 -17.31 -12.04
N PRO A 4 -11.29 -17.63 -11.66
CA PRO A 4 -12.12 -16.72 -10.86
C PRO A 4 -11.47 -16.34 -9.52
N MET A 5 -10.80 -17.31 -8.87
CA MET A 5 -10.12 -17.07 -7.61
C MET A 5 -8.90 -16.17 -7.79
N ALA A 6 -8.10 -16.40 -8.84
CA ALA A 6 -6.96 -15.53 -9.17
C ALA A 6 -7.40 -14.08 -9.45
N LEU A 7 -8.50 -13.90 -10.19
CA LEU A 7 -9.08 -12.58 -10.45
C LEU A 7 -9.56 -11.90 -9.16
N ALA A 8 -10.24 -12.65 -8.29
CA ALA A 8 -10.69 -12.14 -6.99
C ALA A 8 -9.51 -11.73 -6.11
N THR A 9 -8.48 -12.57 -5.99
CA THR A 9 -7.27 -12.26 -5.21
C THR A 9 -6.53 -11.05 -5.79
N PHE A 10 -6.38 -10.98 -7.12
CA PHE A 10 -5.75 -9.84 -7.76
C PHE A 10 -6.51 -8.53 -7.48
N ALA A 11 -7.84 -8.55 -7.66
CA ALA A 11 -8.67 -7.38 -7.46
C ALA A 11 -8.72 -6.90 -6.00
N THR A 12 -8.75 -7.84 -5.05
CA THR A 12 -8.98 -7.50 -3.63
C THR A 12 -7.70 -7.40 -2.80
N VAL A 13 -6.57 -7.95 -3.26
CA VAL A 13 -5.30 -7.94 -2.51
C VAL A 13 -4.25 -7.11 -3.23
N VAL A 14 -4.06 -7.34 -4.52
CA VAL A 14 -2.95 -6.75 -5.29
C VAL A 14 -3.26 -5.31 -5.69
N ILE A 15 -4.42 -5.06 -6.29
CA ILE A 15 -4.80 -3.74 -6.78
C ILE A 15 -4.75 -2.67 -5.67
N PRO A 16 -5.34 -2.87 -4.47
CA PRO A 16 -5.32 -1.86 -3.41
C PRO A 16 -3.90 -1.49 -2.97
N GLY A 17 -3.03 -2.50 -2.80
CA GLY A 17 -1.64 -2.30 -2.44
C GLY A 17 -0.86 -1.55 -3.52
N LEU A 18 -1.03 -1.91 -4.79
CA LEU A 18 -0.37 -1.23 -5.91
C LEU A 18 -0.84 0.21 -6.09
N ILE A 19 -2.14 0.48 -5.94
CA ILE A 19 -2.68 1.85 -6.01
C ILE A 19 -2.09 2.71 -4.89
N PHE A 20 -2.04 2.19 -3.66
CA PHE A 20 -1.44 2.89 -2.53
C PHE A 20 0.03 3.20 -2.76
N VAL A 21 0.84 2.19 -3.07
CA VAL A 21 2.28 2.37 -3.31
C VAL A 21 2.52 3.31 -4.49
N GLY A 22 1.81 3.10 -5.60
CA GLY A 22 1.91 3.93 -6.81
C GLY A 22 1.54 5.40 -6.56
N ALA A 23 0.50 5.68 -5.77
CA ALA A 23 0.11 7.03 -5.40
C ALA A 23 1.26 7.77 -4.69
N PHE A 24 1.93 7.12 -3.73
CA PHE A 24 3.10 7.68 -3.08
C PHE A 24 4.31 7.77 -4.03
N SER A 25 4.52 6.80 -4.91
CA SER A 25 5.62 6.81 -5.87
C SER A 25 5.56 7.93 -6.90
N VAL A 26 4.36 8.35 -7.30
CA VAL A 26 4.18 9.50 -8.18
C VAL A 26 4.22 10.81 -7.40
N SER A 27 3.72 10.81 -6.16
CA SER A 27 3.52 12.03 -5.38
C SER A 27 4.78 12.51 -4.64
N VAL A 28 5.51 11.60 -3.99
CA VAL A 28 6.64 11.96 -3.11
C VAL A 28 7.82 12.57 -3.87
N PRO A 29 8.24 12.07 -5.05
CA PRO A 29 9.33 12.68 -5.83
C PRO A 29 9.06 14.13 -6.28
N ALA A 30 7.81 14.61 -6.21
CA ALA A 30 7.51 16.02 -6.47
C ALA A 30 8.00 16.96 -5.34
N PHE A 31 8.36 16.41 -4.17
CA PHE A 31 8.77 17.16 -2.99
C PHE A 31 10.19 16.88 -2.53
N ILE A 32 10.78 15.76 -2.95
CA ILE A 32 12.15 15.36 -2.61
C ILE A 32 12.94 15.00 -3.85
N TRP A 33 14.26 14.91 -3.71
CA TRP A 33 15.14 14.52 -4.82
C TRP A 33 14.83 13.09 -5.31
N GLY A 34 14.68 12.92 -6.63
CA GLY A 34 14.29 11.65 -7.25
C GLY A 34 15.16 10.45 -6.85
N PRO A 35 16.51 10.53 -6.93
CA PRO A 35 17.41 9.47 -6.49
C PRO A 35 17.24 9.11 -5.00
N LEU A 36 16.99 10.10 -4.14
CA LEU A 36 16.72 9.85 -2.72
C LEU A 36 15.45 9.01 -2.53
N TYR A 37 14.38 9.34 -3.27
CA TYR A 37 13.17 8.52 -3.27
C TYR A 37 13.45 7.10 -3.75
N GLN A 38 14.18 6.93 -4.85
CA GLN A 38 14.48 5.61 -5.43
C GLN A 38 15.26 4.72 -4.46
N ILE A 39 16.30 5.25 -3.82
CA ILE A 39 17.08 4.52 -2.79
C ILE A 39 16.16 4.12 -1.63
N GLY A 40 15.36 5.07 -1.13
CA GLY A 40 14.41 4.81 -0.05
C GLY A 40 13.35 3.78 -0.43
N PHE A 41 12.86 3.80 -1.67
CA PHE A 41 11.86 2.88 -2.19
C PHE A 41 12.39 1.45 -2.27
N VAL A 42 13.63 1.27 -2.74
CA VAL A 42 14.30 -0.04 -2.75
C VAL A 42 14.49 -0.53 -1.31
N GLY A 43 14.99 0.32 -0.41
CA GLY A 43 15.15 -0.02 1.01
C GLY A 43 13.82 -0.43 1.68
N TYR A 44 12.76 0.33 1.43
CA TYR A 44 11.40 0.01 1.83
C TYR A 44 10.97 -1.37 1.34
N TRP A 45 11.27 -1.72 0.08
CA TRP A 45 10.88 -3.03 -0.46
C TRP A 45 11.45 -4.16 0.38
N PHE A 46 12.76 -4.11 0.68
CA PHE A 46 13.43 -5.10 1.51
C PHE A 46 12.88 -5.12 2.94
N TRP A 47 12.75 -3.95 3.58
CA TRP A 47 12.24 -3.86 4.95
C TRP A 47 10.78 -4.30 5.10
N GLY A 48 9.94 -3.98 4.12
CA GLY A 48 8.50 -4.23 4.17
C GLY A 48 8.10 -5.65 3.78
N ASN A 49 8.88 -6.32 2.92
CA ASN A 49 8.50 -7.59 2.31
C ASN A 49 9.48 -8.75 2.58
N LEU A 50 10.78 -8.49 2.76
CA LEU A 50 11.77 -9.55 2.92
C LEU A 50 12.10 -9.86 4.39
N TYR A 51 12.15 -8.83 5.24
CA TYR A 51 12.52 -9.00 6.65
C TYR A 51 11.30 -9.21 7.54
N GLN A 52 11.44 -10.11 8.52
CA GLN A 52 10.47 -10.19 9.60
C GLN A 52 10.52 -8.90 10.44
N PRO A 53 9.36 -8.34 10.81
CA PRO A 53 9.25 -7.10 11.56
C PRO A 53 9.71 -7.29 13.02
N LYS A 54 11.02 -7.32 13.25
CA LYS A 54 11.64 -7.38 14.58
C LYS A 54 12.63 -6.21 14.72
N GLY A 55 12.29 -5.24 15.58
CA GLY A 55 13.16 -4.09 15.88
C GLY A 55 13.20 -2.99 14.81
N ILE A 56 12.46 -3.14 13.70
CA ILE A 56 12.37 -2.12 12.63
C ILE A 56 10.96 -1.53 12.64
N PRO A 57 10.79 -0.19 12.73
CA PRO A 57 9.50 0.45 12.56
C PRO A 57 8.92 0.12 11.19
N THR A 58 7.75 -0.52 11.17
CA THR A 58 7.10 -0.92 9.91
C THR A 58 5.59 -1.00 10.07
N ILE A 59 4.90 -0.73 8.97
CA ILE A 59 3.44 -0.90 8.85
C ILE A 59 3.05 -2.32 8.40
N SER A 60 4.01 -3.20 8.11
CA SER A 60 3.77 -4.54 7.54
C SER A 60 2.87 -5.44 8.40
N THR A 61 2.78 -5.18 9.70
CA THR A 61 1.92 -5.93 10.65
C THR A 61 0.59 -5.24 10.95
N THR A 62 0.31 -4.10 10.31
CA THR A 62 -0.88 -3.28 10.53
C THR A 62 -1.85 -3.38 9.36
N ILE A 63 -3.08 -2.89 9.51
CA ILE A 63 -4.07 -2.79 8.44
C ILE A 63 -3.60 -1.92 7.25
N LEU A 64 -2.54 -1.12 7.43
CA LEU A 64 -1.90 -0.32 6.38
C LEU A 64 -0.86 -1.10 5.58
N THR A 65 -0.69 -2.41 5.82
CA THR A 65 0.27 -3.22 5.07
C THR A 65 -0.14 -3.32 3.59
N PRO A 66 0.61 -2.72 2.66
CA PRO A 66 0.27 -2.75 1.24
C PRO A 66 0.55 -4.13 0.61
N ALA A 67 1.26 -4.99 1.32
CA ALA A 67 1.47 -6.39 0.94
C ALA A 67 0.17 -7.22 0.98
N GLY A 68 -0.86 -6.74 1.69
CA GLY A 68 -2.19 -7.34 1.65
C GLY A 68 -2.37 -8.61 2.50
N GLY A 69 -1.57 -8.76 3.55
CA GLY A 69 -1.75 -9.85 4.53
C GLY A 69 -3.13 -9.87 5.19
N TYR A 70 -3.70 -8.70 5.53
CA TYR A 70 -5.04 -8.63 6.12
C TYR A 70 -6.15 -8.99 5.13
N MET A 71 -6.02 -8.57 3.87
CA MET A 71 -6.96 -8.87 2.78
C MET A 71 -6.91 -10.36 2.41
N SER A 72 -5.71 -10.92 2.23
CA SER A 72 -5.54 -12.35 1.90
C SER A 72 -6.07 -13.26 3.01
N LEU A 73 -5.67 -13.02 4.27
CA LEU A 73 -6.15 -13.80 5.41
C LEU A 73 -7.65 -13.60 5.65
N GLY A 74 -8.15 -12.38 5.53
CA GLY A 74 -9.55 -12.03 5.80
C GLY A 74 -10.54 -12.57 4.77
N PHE A 75 -10.18 -12.58 3.49
CA PHE A 75 -11.08 -13.02 2.40
C PHE A 75 -10.88 -14.47 2.01
N PHE A 76 -9.64 -14.98 2.08
CA PHE A 76 -9.28 -16.29 1.54
C PHE A 76 -8.76 -17.26 2.61
N GLY A 77 -8.66 -16.83 3.88
CA GLY A 77 -8.22 -17.69 4.98
C GLY A 77 -6.74 -18.09 4.93
N THR A 78 -5.95 -17.50 4.03
CA THR A 78 -4.53 -17.81 3.84
C THR A 78 -3.74 -16.51 3.74
N SER A 79 -2.54 -16.47 4.34
CA SER A 79 -1.64 -15.31 4.23
C SER A 79 -0.23 -15.78 3.90
N ILE A 80 0.40 -15.09 2.96
CA ILE A 80 1.83 -15.20 2.66
C ILE A 80 2.67 -14.17 3.44
N PHE A 81 2.01 -13.28 4.21
CA PHE A 81 2.63 -12.21 4.99
C PHE A 81 2.40 -12.41 6.49
N PRO A 82 3.27 -11.86 7.37
CA PRO A 82 3.20 -12.05 8.81
C PRO A 82 2.03 -11.27 9.44
N VAL A 83 0.82 -11.78 9.28
CA VAL A 83 -0.41 -11.31 9.92
C VAL A 83 -0.94 -12.43 10.79
N ALA A 84 -1.02 -12.20 12.11
CA ALA A 84 -1.33 -13.25 13.07
C ALA A 84 -2.80 -13.70 13.02
N LYS A 85 -3.74 -12.74 12.87
CA LYS A 85 -5.17 -12.98 12.79
C LYS A 85 -5.81 -11.87 11.96
N SER A 86 -6.76 -12.25 11.11
CA SER A 86 -7.61 -11.33 10.35
C SER A 86 -8.99 -11.95 10.17
N ASN A 87 -10.03 -11.12 10.17
CA ASN A 87 -11.37 -11.52 9.73
C ASN A 87 -11.77 -10.75 8.46
N ALA A 88 -12.93 -11.08 7.87
CA ALA A 88 -13.39 -10.42 6.65
C ALA A 88 -13.53 -8.90 6.80
N PHE A 89 -13.99 -8.41 7.95
CA PHE A 89 -14.12 -6.97 8.22
C PHE A 89 -12.77 -6.27 8.19
N GLN A 90 -11.74 -6.84 8.83
CA GLN A 90 -10.39 -6.29 8.81
C GLN A 90 -9.76 -6.31 7.41
N GLY A 91 -10.11 -7.32 6.59
CA GLY A 91 -9.78 -7.33 5.16
C GLY A 91 -10.40 -6.15 4.41
N ILE A 92 -11.69 -5.87 4.63
CA ILE A 92 -12.40 -4.72 4.03
C ILE A 92 -11.79 -3.40 4.52
N GLU A 93 -11.54 -3.27 5.82
CA GLU A 93 -10.92 -2.08 6.42
C GLU A 93 -9.56 -1.78 5.78
N SER A 94 -8.68 -2.79 5.70
CA SER A 94 -7.37 -2.65 5.07
C SER A 94 -7.49 -2.22 3.60
N MET A 95 -8.35 -2.89 2.83
CA MET A 95 -8.59 -2.58 1.42
C MET A 95 -9.08 -1.14 1.22
N LEU A 96 -10.13 -0.74 1.93
CA LEU A 96 -10.73 0.60 1.81
C LEU A 96 -9.78 1.68 2.29
N LEU A 97 -9.02 1.43 3.36
CA LEU A 97 -8.07 2.39 3.91
C LEU A 97 -6.92 2.66 2.93
N LEU A 98 -6.36 1.61 2.30
CA LEU A 98 -5.31 1.77 1.29
C LEU A 98 -5.81 2.60 0.08
N ILE A 99 -7.01 2.29 -0.41
CA ILE A 99 -7.62 3.03 -1.53
C ILE A 99 -7.90 4.48 -1.14
N ALA A 100 -8.51 4.71 0.02
CA ALA A 100 -8.86 6.04 0.51
C ALA A 100 -7.62 6.92 0.70
N LEU A 101 -6.55 6.37 1.28
CA LEU A 101 -5.29 7.10 1.46
C LEU A 101 -4.61 7.39 0.13
N ALA A 102 -4.63 6.45 -0.82
CA ALA A 102 -4.07 6.68 -2.15
C ALA A 102 -4.76 7.84 -2.87
N LEU A 103 -6.10 7.83 -2.86
CA LEU A 103 -6.92 8.91 -3.43
C LEU A 103 -6.66 10.23 -2.71
N LEU A 104 -6.60 10.22 -1.37
CA LEU A 104 -6.32 11.41 -0.58
C LEU A 104 -4.97 12.02 -0.94
N VAL A 105 -3.92 11.21 -1.04
CA VAL A 105 -2.56 11.67 -1.41
C VAL A 105 -2.57 12.31 -2.80
N ILE A 106 -3.16 11.63 -3.78
CA ILE A 106 -3.25 12.16 -5.15
C ILE A 106 -4.02 13.50 -5.16
N LEU A 107 -5.17 13.57 -4.49
CA LEU A 107 -5.98 14.79 -4.45
C LEU A 107 -5.25 15.95 -3.77
N VAL A 108 -4.66 15.70 -2.61
CA VAL A 108 -3.90 16.71 -1.85
C VAL A 108 -2.74 17.24 -2.69
N VAL A 109 -1.93 16.35 -3.27
CA VAL A 109 -0.76 16.75 -4.06
C VAL A 109 -1.17 17.47 -5.34
N SER A 110 -2.23 17.00 -6.02
CA SER A 110 -2.76 17.67 -7.22
C SER A 110 -3.23 19.09 -6.90
N LYS A 111 -3.96 19.28 -5.79
CA LYS A 111 -4.42 20.60 -5.35
C LYS A 111 -3.26 21.51 -4.95
N LEU A 112 -2.26 20.99 -4.24
CA LEU A 112 -1.06 21.74 -3.88
C LEU A 112 -0.28 22.18 -5.11
N GLN A 113 -0.14 21.31 -6.12
CA GLN A 113 0.54 21.65 -7.37
C GLN A 113 -0.21 22.72 -8.17
N GLN A 114 -1.54 22.60 -8.28
CA GLN A 114 -2.39 23.63 -8.92
C GLN A 114 -2.23 24.98 -8.23
N TRP A 115 -2.22 25.01 -6.91
CA TRP A 115 -2.02 26.24 -6.14
C TRP A 115 -0.63 26.85 -6.34
N ARG A 116 0.42 26.02 -6.42
CA ARG A 116 1.78 26.49 -6.73
C ARG A 116 1.86 27.10 -8.13
N GLN A 117 1.23 26.47 -9.12
CA GLN A 117 1.20 26.96 -10.50
C GLN A 117 0.40 28.26 -10.64
N ALA A 118 -0.68 28.44 -9.89
CA ALA A 118 -1.49 29.66 -9.93
C ALA A 118 -0.81 30.87 -9.24
N LYS A 119 0.25 30.63 -8.46
CA LYS A 119 1.03 31.68 -7.76
C LYS A 119 2.32 32.06 -8.49
N MET A 120 2.74 31.29 -9.49
CA MET A 120 3.86 31.61 -10.37
C MET A 120 3.35 32.40 -11.57
#